data_AF-A0A914Y3T2-F1
#
_entry.id   AF-A0A914Y3T2-F1
#
_cell.length_a   1.000
_cell.length_b   1.000
_cell.length_c   1.000
_cell.angle_alpha   90.00
_cell.angle_beta   90.00
_cell.angle_gamma   90.00
#
_symmetry.space_group_name_H-M   'P 1'
#
loop_
_entity.id
_entity.type
_entity.pdbx_description
1 polymer ?
#
loop_
_entity_poly.entity_id
_entity_poly.type
_entity_poly.pdbx_seq_one_letter_code
_entity_poly.pdbx_strand_id
1 'polypeptide(L)'
;MKSLLHIAEKHGNPHKMLLQIICHLGGVRLSKIVEVFQAICDAALIPTSIPEQCTVESLSKALVKTINAVLAPMELKIAVTTDYRFPDEQYLTMYSSASVGKFNKLFSPDELEVFQKWFNMIH
;
A
#
# COMPACT_ATOMS: atom_id res chain seq x y z
N MET A 1 -25.58 -6.14 5.22
CA MET A 1 -24.17 -5.85 5.59
C MET A 1 -23.91 -4.37 5.37
N LYS A 2 -23.50 -3.61 6.39
CA LYS A 2 -22.92 -2.28 6.16
C LYS A 2 -21.41 -2.43 6.05
N SER A 3 -20.93 -2.61 4.81
CA SER A 3 -19.55 -2.88 4.37
C SER A 3 -19.01 -1.74 3.47
N LEU A 4 -17.72 -1.36 3.59
CA LEU A 4 -17.08 -0.04 3.24
C LEU A 4 -17.40 1.11 4.22
N LEU A 5 -18.10 0.82 5.31
CA LEU A 5 -19.07 1.70 5.97
C LEU A 5 -18.63 1.99 7.41
N HIS A 6 -17.94 3.08 7.70
CA HIS A 6 -18.48 4.43 7.66
C HIS A 6 -17.91 5.29 6.51
N ILE A 7 -17.55 4.72 5.35
CA ILE A 7 -17.08 5.42 4.12
C ILE A 7 -16.14 6.59 4.44
N ALA A 8 -15.01 6.27 5.06
CA ALA A 8 -14.01 7.27 5.42
C ALA A 8 -14.56 8.42 6.33
N GLU A 9 -15.53 8.12 7.21
CA GLU A 9 -16.13 8.92 8.30
C GLU A 9 -16.36 10.43 8.12
N LYS A 10 -16.48 10.87 6.86
CA LYS A 10 -17.47 11.80 6.33
C LYS A 10 -17.14 12.12 4.86
N HIS A 11 -15.85 12.17 4.48
CA HIS A 11 -15.30 12.26 3.11
C HIS A 11 -13.77 11.97 3.11
N GLY A 12 -13.34 10.87 3.73
CA GLY A 12 -11.97 10.76 4.21
C GLY A 12 -10.86 10.77 3.15
N ASN A 13 -9.68 11.16 3.64
CA ASN A 13 -8.49 11.44 2.85
C ASN A 13 -8.13 10.27 1.90
N PRO A 14 -7.98 10.52 0.58
CA PRO A 14 -7.77 9.47 -0.43
C PRO A 14 -6.46 8.70 -0.19
N HIS A 15 -5.46 9.34 0.45
CA HIS A 15 -4.22 8.68 0.87
C HIS A 15 -4.46 7.61 1.95
N LYS A 16 -5.43 7.81 2.86
CA LYS A 16 -5.78 6.84 3.89
C LYS A 16 -6.45 5.60 3.28
N MET A 17 -7.36 5.81 2.32
CA MET A 17 -8.01 4.71 1.61
C MET A 17 -7.01 3.91 0.76
N LEU A 18 -6.09 4.61 0.08
CA LEU A 18 -4.99 3.96 -0.64
C LEU A 18 -4.13 3.11 0.30
N LEU A 19 -3.77 3.62 1.48
CA LEU A 19 -3.04 2.87 2.48
C LEU A 19 -3.79 1.62 2.95
N GLN A 20 -5.10 1.72 3.17
CA GLN A 20 -5.92 0.55 3.55
C GLN A 20 -5.92 -0.52 2.46
N ILE A 21 -6.00 -0.13 1.19
CA ILE A 21 -5.92 -1.04 0.04
C ILE A 21 -4.54 -1.72 0.00
N ILE A 22 -3.45 -0.95 0.11
CA ILE A 22 -2.09 -1.49 0.14
C ILE A 22 -1.91 -2.46 1.31
N CYS A 23 -2.39 -2.12 2.50
CA CYS A 23 -2.34 -3.00 3.67
C CYS A 23 -3.09 -4.32 3.46
N HIS A 24 -4.24 -4.28 2.76
CA HIS A 24 -5.09 -5.46 2.60
C HIS A 24 -4.62 -6.38 1.46
N LEU A 25 -4.13 -5.80 0.37
CA LEU A 25 -3.70 -6.55 -0.82
C LEU A 25 -2.19 -6.84 -0.85
N GLY A 26 -1.42 -6.27 0.09
CA GLY A 26 0.04 -6.34 0.10
C GLY A 26 0.74 -5.36 -0.84
N GLY A 27 0.02 -4.80 -1.81
CA GLY A 27 0.52 -3.80 -2.74
C GLY A 27 -0.47 -3.44 -3.84
N VAL A 28 -0.17 -2.39 -4.60
CA VAL A 28 -0.92 -2.00 -5.80
C VAL A 28 0.05 -1.95 -6.98
N ARG A 29 -0.31 -2.59 -8.10
CA ARG A 29 0.49 -2.50 -9.35
C ARG A 29 0.65 -1.04 -9.75
N LEU A 30 1.89 -0.62 -10.02
CA LEU A 30 2.22 0.76 -10.30
C LEU A 30 1.52 1.25 -11.59
N SER A 31 1.42 0.39 -12.61
CA SER A 31 0.68 0.67 -13.86
C SER A 31 -0.81 0.95 -13.65
N LYS A 32 -1.37 0.59 -12.49
CA LYS A 32 -2.77 0.79 -12.11
C LYS A 32 -2.98 1.89 -11.08
N ILE A 33 -1.92 2.56 -10.63
CA ILE A 33 -2.02 3.49 -9.51
C ILE A 33 -2.89 4.72 -9.82
N VAL A 34 -2.89 5.20 -11.07
CA VAL A 34 -3.72 6.33 -11.51
C VAL A 34 -5.20 5.93 -11.48
N GLU A 35 -5.54 4.79 -12.10
CA GLU A 35 -6.92 4.25 -12.12
C GLU A 35 -7.44 4.01 -10.69
N VAL A 36 -6.63 3.39 -9.83
CA VAL A 36 -6.99 3.11 -8.44
C VAL A 36 -7.16 4.39 -7.63
N PHE A 37 -6.25 5.35 -7.75
CA PHE A 37 -6.34 6.60 -7.00
C PHE A 37 -7.50 7.47 -7.47
N GLN A 38 -7.80 7.49 -8.78
CA GLN A 38 -8.98 8.17 -9.31
C GLN A 38 -10.26 7.52 -8.78
N ALA A 39 -10.35 6.19 -8.79
CA ALA A 39 -11.51 5.48 -8.24
C ALA A 39 -11.71 5.76 -6.74
N ILE A 40 -10.62 5.94 -5.97
CA ILE A 40 -10.68 6.36 -4.57
C ILE A 40 -11.24 7.79 -4.46
N CYS A 41 -10.73 8.73 -5.26
CA CYS A 41 -11.21 10.12 -5.28
C CYS A 41 -12.70 10.20 -5.65
N ASP A 42 -13.12 9.46 -6.67
CA ASP A 42 -14.51 9.38 -7.13
C ASP A 42 -15.42 8.81 -6.03
N ALA A 43 -15.00 7.70 -5.39
CA ALA A 43 -15.75 7.08 -4.29
C ALA A 43 -15.85 7.98 -3.05
N ALA A 44 -14.84 8.81 -2.82
CA ALA A 44 -14.82 9.77 -1.72
C ALA A 44 -15.53 11.10 -2.05
N LEU A 45 -16.07 11.25 -3.28
CA LEU A 45 -16.69 12.48 -3.79
C LEU A 45 -15.76 13.70 -3.68
N ILE A 46 -14.46 13.49 -3.82
CA ILE A 46 -13.48 14.56 -3.73
C ILE A 46 -13.40 15.25 -5.09
N PRO A 47 -13.65 16.56 -5.19
CA PRO A 47 -13.69 17.28 -6.47
C PRO A 47 -12.33 17.40 -7.17
N THR A 48 -11.26 16.82 -6.61
CA THR A 48 -9.97 16.73 -7.29
C THR A 48 -9.99 15.64 -8.35
N SER A 49 -10.14 16.06 -9.60
CA SER A 49 -9.69 15.27 -10.75
C SER A 49 -8.17 15.20 -10.73
N ILE A 50 -7.60 13.99 -10.78
CA ILE A 50 -6.19 13.84 -11.14
C ILE A 50 -6.04 14.46 -12.54
N PRO A 51 -5.08 15.38 -12.78
CA PRO A 51 -4.91 15.99 -14.10
C PRO A 51 -4.77 14.91 -15.17
N GLU A 52 -5.39 15.08 -16.34
CA GLU A 52 -5.31 14.11 -17.46
C GLU A 52 -3.86 13.82 -17.89
N GLN A 53 -2.94 14.74 -17.61
CA GLN A 53 -1.51 14.65 -17.92
C GLN A 53 -0.69 14.00 -16.79
N CYS A 54 -1.32 13.57 -15.70
CA CYS A 54 -0.63 12.96 -14.56
C CYS A 54 -0.10 11.58 -14.95
N THR A 55 1.22 11.47 -15.04
CA THR A 55 1.88 10.18 -15.30
C THR A 55 1.90 9.31 -14.06
N VAL A 56 1.98 7.99 -14.27
CA VAL A 56 2.21 7.00 -13.21
C VAL A 56 3.43 7.37 -12.35
N GLU A 57 4.51 7.83 -12.97
CA GLU A 57 5.74 8.19 -12.28
C GLU A 57 5.54 9.43 -11.40
N SER A 58 4.91 10.49 -11.93
CA SER A 58 4.65 11.71 -11.17
C SER A 58 3.71 11.47 -10.00
N LEU A 59 2.65 10.67 -10.21
CA LEU A 59 1.68 10.37 -9.16
C LEU A 59 2.31 9.52 -8.06
N SER A 60 3.03 8.46 -8.42
CA SER A 60 3.67 7.59 -7.45
C SER A 60 4.71 8.31 -6.60
N LYS A 61 5.54 9.18 -7.20
CA LYS A 61 6.48 10.05 -6.46
C LYS A 61 5.75 10.97 -5.47
N ALA A 62 4.65 11.59 -5.89
CA ALA A 62 3.86 12.47 -5.02
C ALA A 62 3.20 11.72 -3.86
N LEU A 63 2.63 10.54 -4.14
CA LEU A 63 2.02 9.67 -3.13
C LEU A 63 3.05 9.19 -2.11
N VAL A 64 4.19 8.67 -2.56
CA VAL A 64 5.29 8.22 -1.69
C VAL A 64 5.75 9.34 -0.76
N LYS A 65 5.99 10.54 -1.30
CA LYS A 65 6.43 11.70 -0.52
C LYS A 65 5.38 12.08 0.54
N THR A 66 4.13 12.24 0.13
CA THR A 66 3.04 12.71 1.01
C THR A 66 2.73 11.70 2.10
N ILE A 67 2.62 10.42 1.75
CA ILE A 67 2.28 9.35 2.70
C ILE A 67 3.43 9.10 3.67
N ASN A 68 4.68 9.06 3.20
CA ASN A 68 5.81 8.80 4.10
C ASN A 68 6.04 9.92 5.12
N ALA A 69 5.67 11.16 4.81
CA ALA A 69 5.68 12.24 5.80
C ALA A 69 4.75 11.95 6.99
N VAL A 70 3.61 11.30 6.73
CA VAL A 70 2.63 10.91 7.77
C VAL A 70 3.05 9.63 8.49
N LEU A 71 3.64 8.67 7.76
CA LEU A 71 4.02 7.37 8.31
C LEU A 71 5.34 7.40 9.11
N ALA A 72 6.17 8.43 8.96
CA ALA A 72 7.49 8.52 9.58
C ALA A 72 7.50 8.24 11.11
N PRO A 73 6.55 8.75 11.92
CA PRO A 73 6.52 8.47 13.37
C PRO A 73 6.17 7.02 13.73
N MET A 74 5.62 6.25 12.77
CA MET A 74 5.15 4.88 12.98
C MET A 74 6.16 3.82 12.52
N GLU A 75 7.35 4.23 12.06
CA GLU A 75 8.35 3.32 11.47
C GLU A 75 7.79 2.52 10.28
N LEU A 76 6.88 3.14 9.54
CA LEU A 76 6.26 2.61 8.32
C LEU A 76 6.65 3.49 7.14
N LYS A 77 6.77 2.86 5.97
CA LYS A 77 7.02 3.54 4.70
C LYS A 77 6.29 2.82 3.58
N ILE A 78 5.92 3.57 2.55
CA ILE A 78 5.58 3.02 1.24
C ILE A 78 6.71 3.30 0.25
N ALA A 79 6.94 2.38 -0.67
CA ALA A 79 7.87 2.56 -1.77
C ALA A 79 7.41 1.82 -3.01
N VAL A 80 7.99 2.21 -4.14
CA VAL A 80 7.93 1.42 -5.36
C VAL A 80 8.93 0.29 -5.25
N THR A 81 8.45 -0.94 -5.39
CA THR A 81 9.24 -2.17 -5.35
C THR A 81 9.00 -2.96 -6.63
N THR A 82 10.03 -3.66 -7.11
CA THR A 82 9.90 -4.60 -8.23
C THR A 82 9.68 -6.00 -7.67
N ASP A 83 8.70 -6.73 -8.19
CA ASP A 83 8.56 -8.15 -7.86
C ASP A 83 9.65 -8.92 -8.61
N TYR A 84 10.51 -9.65 -7.90
CA TYR A 84 11.61 -10.40 -8.52
C TYR A 84 11.11 -11.47 -9.52
N ARG A 85 9.86 -11.92 -9.38
CA ARG A 85 9.23 -12.90 -10.28
C ARG A 85 8.72 -12.25 -11.57
N PHE A 86 8.45 -10.94 -11.54
CA PHE A 86 7.93 -10.17 -12.66
C PHE A 86 8.76 -8.88 -12.77
N PRO A 87 9.97 -8.95 -13.36
CA PRO A 87 10.94 -7.84 -13.37
C PRO A 87 10.40 -6.55 -14.02
N ASP A 88 9.46 -6.71 -14.95
CA ASP A 88 8.81 -5.61 -15.66
C ASP A 88 7.62 -5.03 -14.87
N GLU A 89 7.22 -5.66 -13.76
CA GLU A 89 6.12 -5.21 -12.92
C GLU A 89 6.63 -4.53 -11.64
N GLN A 90 6.22 -3.27 -11.47
CA GLN A 90 6.45 -2.49 -10.27
C GLN A 90 5.18 -2.39 -9.44
N TYR A 91 5.36 -2.31 -8.13
CA TYR A 91 4.28 -2.26 -7.14
C TYR A 91 4.53 -1.14 -6.13
N LEU A 92 3.48 -0.43 -5.75
CA LEU A 92 3.50 0.43 -4.56
C LEU A 92 3.13 -0.43 -3.35
N THR A 93 4.11 -0.71 -2.50
CA THR A 93 3.96 -1.59 -1.32
C THR A 93 4.27 -0.82 -0.04
N MET A 94 3.80 -1.36 1.09
CA MET A 94 4.12 -0.83 2.42
C MET A 94 5.08 -1.79 3.13
N TYR A 95 6.09 -1.23 3.78
CA TYR A 95 7.04 -1.96 4.61
C TYR A 95 7.28 -1.22 5.92
N SER A 96 7.72 -1.96 6.93
CA SER A 96 8.14 -1.40 8.21
C SER A 96 9.65 -1.53 8.35
N SER A 97 10.32 -0.53 8.90
CA SER A 97 11.71 -0.68 9.33
C SER A 97 11.83 -1.60 10.55
N ALA A 98 10.74 -1.84 11.28
CA ALA A 98 10.62 -2.82 12.36
C ALA A 98 10.05 -4.17 11.85
N SER A 99 10.53 -4.63 10.70
CA SER A 99 9.97 -5.68 9.82
C SER A 99 9.63 -7.03 10.47
N VAL A 100 10.12 -7.33 11.68
CA VAL A 100 9.86 -8.60 12.37
C VAL A 100 8.56 -8.57 13.20
N GLY A 101 8.18 -7.41 13.75
CA GLY A 101 7.13 -7.34 14.78
C GLY A 101 5.69 -7.54 14.27
N LYS A 102 5.42 -7.26 12.99
CA LYS A 102 4.08 -7.46 12.37
C LYS A 102 3.86 -8.89 11.88
N PHE A 103 4.92 -9.57 11.44
CA PHE A 103 4.85 -10.96 11.00
C PHE A 103 4.45 -11.88 12.16
N ASN A 104 5.04 -11.65 13.34
CA ASN A 104 4.76 -12.43 14.55
C ASN A 104 3.34 -12.30 15.11
N LYS A 105 2.55 -11.31 14.64
CA LYS A 105 1.16 -11.10 15.07
C LYS A 105 0.14 -11.70 14.11
N LEU A 106 0.56 -12.04 12.89
CA LEU A 106 -0.31 -12.59 11.84
C LEU A 106 -0.27 -14.11 11.79
N PHE A 107 0.79 -14.71 12.32
CA PHE A 107 1.03 -16.14 12.29
C PHE A 107 1.28 -16.66 13.71
N SER A 108 0.79 -17.85 13.99
CA SER A 108 1.12 -18.58 15.21
C SER A 108 2.62 -18.90 15.29
N PRO A 109 3.17 -19.18 16.49
CA PRO A 109 4.57 -19.58 16.64
C PRO A 109 5.00 -20.73 15.73
N ASP A 110 4.13 -21.72 15.53
CA ASP A 110 4.40 -22.89 14.67
C ASP A 110 4.48 -22.49 13.19
N GLU A 111 3.59 -21.63 12.71
CA GLU A 111 3.60 -21.09 11.33
C GLU A 111 4.85 -20.23 11.08
N LEU A 112 5.29 -19.48 12.09
CA LEU A 112 6.54 -18.71 12.03
C LEU A 112 7.77 -19.63 11.96
N GLU A 113 7.77 -20.74 12.70
CA GLU A 113 8.85 -21.72 12.65
C GLU A 113 8.94 -22.39 11.26
N VAL A 114 7.80 -22.75 10.67
CA VAL A 114 7.73 -23.28 9.30
C VAL A 114 8.23 -22.24 8.29
N PHE A 115 7.78 -20.99 8.41
CA PHE A 115 8.26 -19.90 7.56
C PHE A 115 9.77 -19.71 7.66
N GLN A 116 10.33 -19.71 8.88
CA GLN A 116 11.77 -19.56 9.10
C GLN A 116 12.58 -20.71 8.48
N LYS A 117 12.09 -21.95 8.60
CA LYS A 117 12.70 -23.12 7.95
C LYS A 117 12.70 -22.99 6.43
N TRP A 118 11.59 -22.54 5.84
CA TRP A 118 11.50 -22.31 4.38
C TRP A 118 12.41 -21.17 3.94
N PHE A 119 12.45 -20.07 4.69
CA PHE A 119 13.31 -18.92 4.41
C PHE A 119 14.79 -19.33 4.38
N ASN A 120 15.27 -20.06 5.39
CA ASN A 120 16.65 -20.55 5.48
C ASN A 120 17.01 -21.59 4.40
N MET A 121 16.02 -22.17 3.71
CA MET A 121 16.25 -23.13 2.63
C MET A 121 16.37 -22.42 1.27
N ILE A 122 15.77 -21.23 1.14
CA ILE A 122 15.72 -20.45 -0.10
C ILE A 122 16.85 -19.41 -0.16
N HIS A 123 17.46 -19.08 0.98
CA HIS A 123 18.63 -18.20 1.11
C HIS A 123 19.85 -18.99 1.55
#